data_AF-A0A5J4SPM0-F1
#
_entry.id   AF-A0A5J4SPM0-F1
#
_cell.length_a   1.000
_cell.length_b   1.000
_cell.length_c   1.000
_cell.angle_alpha   90.00
_cell.angle_beta   90.00
_cell.angle_gamma   90.00
#
_symmetry.space_group_name_H-M   'P 1'
#
loop_
_entity.id
_entity.type
_entity.pdbx_description
1 polymer ?
#
loop_
_entity_poly.entity_id
_entity_poly.type
_entity_poly.pdbx_seq_one_letter_code
_entity_poly.pdbx_strand_id
1 'polypeptide(L)'
;MKRIRIVIVNMLLGTLLVNLFWFAAAHILHINVLPNPFTVYARLGDVWQRGMSIHLFASLWRMTAGIFIAALIGTITALWMVQSRIIGKLLGAFVYFVYPIPKLALLPVVMLLAGLGDVAKVVMIVLIILFQIIVNVRDSLKNIPRESFLIVTSLGAKQWDVFLHVILPAILPDLLSTLRVAVGTAISVLFVTETYGTNRGMGYFIVDAWMRINYIDMYAGIIILSMTGFLLFLSTDLLEAWLCKWRGNISD
;
A
#
# COMPACT_ATOMS: atom_id res chain seq x y z
N MET A 1 -26.40 -5.52 -0.02
CA MET A 1 -26.30 -6.27 1.26
C MET A 1 -25.69 -7.67 1.12
N LYS A 2 -26.10 -8.52 0.15
CA LYS A 2 -25.54 -9.89 -0.01
C LYS A 2 -24.03 -9.93 -0.28
N ARG A 3 -23.49 -9.06 -1.12
CA ARG A 3 -22.05 -9.03 -1.47
C ARG A 3 -21.14 -8.59 -0.33
N ILE A 4 -21.52 -7.55 0.42
CA ILE A 4 -20.81 -7.12 1.63
C ILE A 4 -20.79 -8.27 2.65
N ARG A 5 -21.92 -8.99 2.78
CA ARG A 5 -22.00 -10.17 3.65
C ARG A 5 -21.03 -11.29 3.21
N ILE A 6 -20.91 -11.56 1.91
CA ILE A 6 -19.95 -12.56 1.38
C ILE A 6 -18.50 -12.14 1.65
N VAL A 7 -18.14 -10.88 1.41
CA VAL A 7 -16.78 -10.37 1.68
C VAL A 7 -16.46 -10.45 3.17
N ILE A 8 -17.37 -10.03 4.04
CA ILE A 8 -17.20 -10.12 5.49
C ILE A 8 -17.07 -11.59 5.93
N VAL A 9 -17.88 -12.49 5.39
CA VAL A 9 -17.79 -13.93 5.71
C VAL A 9 -16.45 -14.50 5.27
N ASN A 10 -15.98 -14.19 4.06
CA ASN A 10 -14.67 -14.66 3.58
C ASN A 10 -13.51 -14.11 4.43
N MET A 11 -13.59 -12.85 4.85
CA MET A 11 -12.61 -12.24 5.74
C MET A 11 -12.62 -12.92 7.11
N LEU A 12 -13.79 -13.13 7.71
CA LEU A 12 -13.93 -13.83 9.00
C LEU A 12 -13.40 -15.27 8.91
N LEU A 13 -13.73 -16.00 7.84
CA LEU A 13 -13.20 -17.35 7.61
C LEU A 13 -11.69 -17.34 7.49
N GLY A 14 -11.11 -16.39 6.74
CA GLY A 14 -9.67 -16.23 6.62
C GLY A 14 -8.99 -15.96 7.97
N THR A 15 -9.52 -15.02 8.76
CA THR A 15 -9.00 -14.73 10.11
C THR A 15 -9.11 -15.94 11.03
N LEU A 16 -10.21 -16.69 10.97
CA LEU A 16 -10.44 -17.87 11.80
C LEU A 16 -9.47 -19.00 11.41
N LEU A 17 -9.27 -19.24 10.11
CA LEU A 17 -8.30 -20.24 9.62
C LEU A 17 -6.87 -19.92 10.07
N VAL A 18 -6.43 -18.66 9.95
CA VAL A 18 -5.09 -18.24 10.38
C VAL A 18 -4.93 -18.44 11.89
N ASN A 19 -5.92 -18.06 12.69
CA ASN A 19 -5.89 -18.24 14.15
C ASN A 19 -5.92 -19.71 14.57
N LEU A 20 -6.72 -20.53 13.89
CA LEU A 20 -6.81 -21.96 14.17
C LEU A 20 -5.49 -22.66 13.83
N PHE A 21 -4.87 -22.30 12.71
CA PHE A 21 -3.55 -22.80 12.34
C PHE A 21 -2.48 -22.37 13.34
N TRP A 22 -2.46 -21.09 13.75
CA TRP A 22 -1.52 -20.61 14.75
C TRP A 22 -1.72 -21.29 16.11
N PHE A 23 -2.96 -21.43 16.57
CA PHE A 23 -3.27 -22.12 17.82
C PHE A 23 -2.83 -23.59 17.79
N ALA A 24 -3.14 -24.32 16.71
CA ALA A 24 -2.71 -25.70 16.53
C ALA A 24 -1.18 -25.82 16.54
N ALA A 25 -0.49 -24.96 15.80
CA ALA A 25 0.98 -24.95 15.76
C ALA A 25 1.59 -24.63 17.14
N ALA A 26 1.05 -23.64 17.86
CA ALA A 26 1.51 -23.29 19.20
C ALA A 26 1.30 -24.45 20.20
N HIS A 27 0.18 -25.16 20.08
CA HIS A 27 -0.13 -26.30 20.94
C HIS A 27 0.70 -27.54 20.61
N ILE A 28 1.02 -27.81 19.35
CA ILE A 28 1.79 -29.00 18.95
C ILE A 28 3.29 -28.82 19.22
N LEU A 29 3.84 -27.63 18.90
CA LEU A 29 5.29 -27.42 18.92
C LEU A 29 5.84 -27.10 20.31
N HIS A 30 5.04 -26.53 21.21
CA HIS A 30 5.45 -26.14 22.57
C HIS A 30 6.77 -25.33 22.64
N ILE A 31 7.04 -24.50 21.62
CA ILE A 31 8.23 -23.65 21.55
C ILE A 31 7.93 -22.24 22.06
N ASN A 32 8.86 -21.67 22.84
CA ASN A 32 8.70 -20.32 23.41
C ASN A 32 8.59 -19.21 22.35
N VAL A 33 9.11 -19.45 21.14
CA VAL A 33 9.08 -18.50 20.01
C VAL A 33 7.68 -18.34 19.43
N LEU A 34 6.78 -19.33 19.63
CA LEU A 34 5.42 -19.32 19.11
C LEU A 34 4.41 -19.24 20.27
N PRO A 35 4.16 -18.02 20.82
CA PRO A 35 3.23 -17.86 21.93
C PRO A 35 1.81 -18.22 21.51
N ASN A 36 0.99 -18.55 22.51
CA ASN A 36 -0.42 -18.84 22.30
C ASN A 36 -1.17 -17.56 21.84
N PRO A 37 -1.96 -17.60 20.74
CA PRO A 37 -2.72 -16.44 20.28
C PRO A 37 -3.55 -15.78 21.38
N PHE A 38 -4.17 -16.56 22.26
CA PHE A 38 -4.98 -16.02 23.37
C PHE A 38 -4.16 -15.15 24.32
N THR A 39 -2.91 -15.53 24.62
CA THR A 39 -2.02 -14.74 25.47
C THR A 39 -1.59 -13.43 24.81
N VAL A 40 -1.43 -13.44 23.48
CA VAL A 40 -1.12 -12.23 22.72
C VAL A 40 -2.32 -11.28 22.72
N TYR A 41 -3.51 -11.79 22.42
CA TYR A 41 -4.74 -11.00 22.43
C TYR A 41 -5.04 -10.38 23.79
N ALA A 42 -4.84 -11.12 24.88
CA ALA A 42 -5.02 -10.61 26.24
C ALA A 42 -4.07 -9.44 26.58
N ARG A 43 -2.87 -9.42 25.98
CA ARG A 43 -1.84 -8.40 26.23
C ARG A 43 -1.91 -7.19 25.31
N LEU A 44 -2.77 -7.20 24.29
CA LEU A 44 -2.91 -6.06 23.37
C LEU A 44 -3.29 -4.77 24.09
N GLY A 45 -4.16 -4.85 25.11
CA GLY A 45 -4.54 -3.67 25.92
C GLY A 45 -3.35 -3.05 26.65
N ASP A 46 -2.52 -3.88 27.28
CA ASP A 46 -1.31 -3.45 27.98
C ASP A 46 -0.29 -2.84 27.02
N VAL A 47 -0.10 -3.45 25.85
CA VAL A 47 0.79 -2.92 24.79
C VAL A 47 0.31 -1.55 24.34
N TRP A 48 -0.99 -1.40 24.12
CA TRP A 48 -1.58 -0.14 23.68
C TRP A 48 -1.31 1.01 24.67
N GLN A 49 -1.51 0.76 25.96
CA GLN A 49 -1.30 1.77 27.01
C GLN A 49 0.18 2.17 27.18
N ARG A 50 1.13 1.29 26.82
CA ARG A 50 2.57 1.55 26.90
C ARG A 50 3.13 2.48 25.80
N GLY A 51 2.26 3.18 25.06
CA GLY A 51 2.67 4.18 24.06
C GLY A 51 2.69 3.67 22.62
N MET A 52 2.03 2.55 22.33
CA MET A 52 1.95 1.96 20.99
C MET A 52 1.35 2.90 19.94
N SER A 53 0.47 3.82 20.37
CA SER A 53 -0.16 4.82 19.50
C SER A 53 0.86 5.70 18.77
N ILE A 54 1.99 6.03 19.40
CA ILE A 54 3.06 6.85 18.80
C ILE A 54 3.73 6.09 17.67
N HIS A 55 4.01 4.79 17.87
CA HIS A 55 4.61 3.93 16.85
C HIS A 55 3.66 3.74 15.67
N LEU A 56 2.39 3.46 15.96
CA LEU A 56 1.37 3.28 14.96
C LEU A 56 1.16 4.54 14.12
N PHE A 57 1.02 5.71 14.76
CA PHE A 57 0.79 6.97 14.07
C PHE A 57 1.98 7.36 13.19
N ALA A 58 3.21 7.18 13.67
CA ALA A 58 4.41 7.44 12.88
C ALA A 58 4.44 6.58 11.61
N SER A 59 4.17 5.28 11.74
CA SER A 59 4.12 4.35 10.61
C SER A 59 2.99 4.67 9.62
N LEU A 60 1.80 4.97 10.14
CA LEU A 60 0.65 5.37 9.34
C LEU A 60 0.96 6.62 8.51
N TRP A 61 1.45 7.67 9.15
CA TRP A 61 1.81 8.92 8.48
C TRP A 61 2.83 8.72 7.37
N ARG A 62 3.93 8.01 7.65
CA ARG A 62 4.99 7.71 6.67
C ARG A 62 4.43 6.94 5.47
N MET A 63 3.58 5.95 5.74
CA MET A 63 2.95 5.12 4.72
C MET A 63 2.01 5.93 3.84
N THR A 64 1.08 6.68 4.44
CA THR A 64 0.11 7.50 3.70
C THR A 64 0.81 8.59 2.89
N ALA A 65 1.83 9.24 3.45
CA ALA A 65 2.61 10.26 2.75
C ALA A 65 3.35 9.66 1.54
N GLY A 66 4.04 8.53 1.74
CA GLY A 66 4.78 7.87 0.65
C GLY A 66 3.88 7.38 -0.48
N ILE A 67 2.76 6.74 -0.14
CA ILE A 67 1.75 6.30 -1.13
C ILE A 67 1.18 7.50 -1.88
N PHE A 68 0.79 8.56 -1.17
CA PHE A 68 0.21 9.75 -1.78
C PHE A 68 1.18 10.46 -2.74
N ILE A 69 2.43 10.65 -2.32
CA ILE A 69 3.48 11.25 -3.15
C ILE A 69 3.74 10.38 -4.39
N ALA A 70 3.85 9.05 -4.22
CA ALA A 70 4.03 8.13 -5.34
C ALA A 70 2.85 8.17 -6.32
N ALA A 71 1.63 8.23 -5.82
CA ALA A 71 0.42 8.32 -6.62
C ALA A 71 0.39 9.61 -7.45
N LEU A 72 0.70 10.73 -6.83
CA LEU A 72 0.72 12.04 -7.49
C LEU A 72 1.79 12.09 -8.59
N ILE A 73 3.04 11.80 -8.23
CA ILE A 73 4.16 11.85 -9.18
C ILE A 73 3.98 10.80 -10.28
N GLY A 74 3.57 9.59 -9.93
CA GLY A 74 3.40 8.49 -10.86
C GLY A 74 2.30 8.75 -11.89
N THR A 75 1.16 9.29 -11.44
CA THR A 75 0.05 9.66 -12.33
C THR A 75 0.44 10.79 -13.29
N ILE A 76 1.07 11.85 -12.78
CA ILE A 76 1.53 12.97 -13.62
C ILE A 76 2.55 12.49 -14.67
N THR A 77 3.51 11.67 -14.24
CA THR A 77 4.53 11.11 -15.13
C THR A 77 3.90 10.24 -16.21
N ALA A 78 2.96 9.37 -15.86
CA ALA A 78 2.24 8.54 -16.81
C ALA A 78 1.44 9.36 -17.84
N LEU A 79 0.79 10.46 -17.41
CA LEU A 79 0.08 11.37 -18.32
C LEU A 79 1.04 12.00 -19.33
N TRP A 80 2.19 12.51 -18.88
CA TRP A 80 3.20 13.09 -19.79
C TRP A 80 3.77 12.06 -20.77
N MET A 81 3.95 10.81 -20.34
CA MET A 81 4.39 9.72 -21.21
C MET A 81 3.40 9.40 -22.34
N VAL A 82 2.10 9.57 -22.10
CA VAL A 82 1.07 9.30 -23.12
C VAL A 82 0.85 10.50 -24.03
N GLN A 83 0.90 11.72 -23.49
CA GLN A 83 0.67 12.95 -24.27
C GLN A 83 1.80 13.25 -25.26
N SER A 84 3.07 12.95 -24.92
CA SER A 84 4.21 13.23 -25.78
C SER A 84 4.92 11.96 -26.22
N ARG A 85 5.03 11.77 -27.55
CA ARG A 85 5.72 10.61 -28.15
C ARG A 85 7.21 10.57 -27.79
N ILE A 86 7.85 11.73 -27.61
CA ILE A 86 9.27 11.82 -27.25
C ILE A 86 9.47 11.45 -25.78
N ILE A 87 8.69 12.08 -24.89
CA ILE A 87 8.74 11.82 -23.44
C ILE A 87 8.38 10.36 -23.16
N GLY A 88 7.35 9.83 -23.82
CA GLY A 88 6.92 8.45 -23.70
C GLY A 88 7.99 7.43 -24.10
N LYS A 89 8.78 7.71 -25.14
CA LYS A 89 9.92 6.87 -25.53
C LYS A 89 11.06 6.94 -24.51
N LEU A 90 11.46 8.15 -24.10
CA LEU A 90 12.57 8.36 -23.17
C LEU A 90 12.29 7.77 -21.78
N LEU A 91 11.17 8.19 -21.16
CA LEU A 91 10.76 7.69 -19.85
C LEU A 91 10.35 6.21 -19.93
N GLY A 92 9.83 5.75 -21.07
CA GLY A 92 9.52 4.34 -21.28
C GLY A 92 10.77 3.46 -21.17
N ALA A 93 11.85 3.85 -21.84
CA ALA A 93 13.14 3.16 -21.74
C ALA A 93 13.73 3.24 -20.31
N PHE A 94 13.66 4.41 -19.68
CA PHE A 94 14.11 4.60 -18.30
C PHE A 94 13.37 3.71 -17.31
N VAL A 95 12.03 3.71 -17.36
CA VAL A 95 11.19 2.86 -16.51
C VAL A 95 11.51 1.39 -16.78
N TYR A 96 11.63 0.96 -18.04
CA TYR A 96 11.95 -0.42 -18.38
C TYR A 96 13.28 -0.89 -17.77
N PHE A 97 14.29 -0.03 -17.76
CA PHE A 97 15.61 -0.35 -17.20
C PHE A 97 15.63 -0.32 -15.66
N VAL A 98 14.94 0.64 -15.04
CA VAL A 98 14.95 0.82 -13.57
C VAL A 98 13.96 -0.13 -12.88
N TYR A 99 12.91 -0.55 -13.56
CA TYR A 99 11.89 -1.44 -13.00
C TYR A 99 12.42 -2.76 -12.42
N PRO A 100 13.36 -3.50 -13.01
CA PRO A 100 13.87 -4.74 -12.42
C PRO A 100 14.83 -4.53 -11.24
N ILE A 101 15.29 -3.31 -10.96
CA ILE A 101 16.25 -3.04 -9.89
C ILE A 101 15.62 -3.37 -8.52
N PRO A 102 16.30 -4.11 -7.63
CA PRO A 102 15.84 -4.36 -6.27
C PRO A 102 15.94 -3.06 -5.45
N LYS A 103 14.89 -2.23 -5.51
CA LYS A 103 14.92 -0.90 -4.89
C LYS A 103 15.15 -0.93 -3.37
N LEU A 104 14.76 -2.01 -2.69
CA LEU A 104 15.10 -2.22 -1.27
C LEU A 104 16.61 -2.27 -1.02
N ALA A 105 17.42 -2.76 -1.97
CA ALA A 105 18.88 -2.77 -1.86
C ALA A 105 19.49 -1.35 -1.90
N LEU A 106 18.72 -0.34 -2.34
CA LEU A 106 19.13 1.06 -2.33
C LEU A 106 18.93 1.73 -0.96
N LEU A 107 18.39 1.01 0.04
CA LEU A 107 18.13 1.54 1.38
C LEU A 107 19.35 2.27 2.00
N PRO A 108 20.58 1.71 1.99
CA PRO A 108 21.74 2.41 2.55
C PRO A 108 22.04 3.71 1.80
N VAL A 109 21.89 3.73 0.48
CA VAL A 109 22.10 4.93 -0.35
C VAL A 109 21.08 6.00 0.00
N VAL A 110 19.81 5.63 0.14
CA VAL A 110 18.75 6.56 0.56
C VAL A 110 19.03 7.08 1.96
N MET A 111 19.52 6.26 2.89
CA MET A 111 19.88 6.71 4.23
C MET A 111 21.07 7.68 4.24
N LEU A 112 22.05 7.49 3.36
CA LEU A 112 23.17 8.42 3.22
C LEU A 112 22.72 9.78 2.66
N LEU A 113 21.78 9.78 1.71
CA LEU A 113 21.31 11.00 1.04
C LEU A 113 20.22 11.75 1.82
N ALA A 114 19.24 11.03 2.37
CA ALA A 114 18.07 11.58 3.04
C ALA A 114 18.16 11.53 4.57
N GLY A 115 19.25 11.00 5.11
CA GLY A 115 19.46 10.79 6.54
C GLY A 115 18.72 9.58 7.11
N LEU A 116 18.69 9.47 8.43
CA LEU A 116 18.06 8.35 9.14
C LEU A 116 16.61 8.65 9.59
N GLY A 117 16.13 9.87 9.38
CA GLY A 117 14.79 10.30 9.80
C GLY A 117 13.65 9.76 8.93
N ASP A 118 12.47 10.35 9.11
CA ASP A 118 11.23 9.97 8.40
C ASP A 118 11.34 10.10 6.88
N VAL A 119 12.12 11.07 6.41
CA VAL A 119 12.30 11.36 4.97
C VAL A 119 12.81 10.13 4.23
N ALA A 120 13.83 9.42 4.75
CA ALA A 120 14.36 8.23 4.09
C ALA A 120 13.30 7.12 3.97
N LYS A 121 12.45 6.94 4.99
CA LYS A 121 11.39 5.93 4.99
C LYS A 121 10.34 6.26 3.93
N VAL A 122 9.90 7.51 3.88
CA VAL A 122 8.96 8.00 2.86
C VAL A 122 9.54 7.88 1.45
N VAL A 123 10.80 8.27 1.24
CA VAL A 123 11.49 8.16 -0.06
C VAL A 123 11.57 6.71 -0.51
N MET A 124 11.85 5.76 0.40
CA MET A 124 11.88 4.33 0.05
C MET A 124 10.51 3.81 -0.40
N ILE A 125 9.44 4.21 0.29
CA ILE A 125 8.07 3.87 -0.09
C ILE A 125 7.75 4.45 -1.48
N VAL A 126 8.09 5.72 -1.71
CA VAL A 126 7.91 6.38 -3.00
C VAL A 126 8.66 5.63 -4.09
N LEU A 127 9.94 5.36 -3.91
CA LEU A 127 10.80 4.72 -4.90
C LEU A 127 10.28 3.34 -5.33
N ILE A 128 9.69 2.58 -4.41
CA ILE A 128 9.17 1.24 -4.67
C ILE A 128 7.82 1.29 -5.40
N ILE A 129 6.94 2.19 -4.99
CA ILE A 129 5.55 2.25 -5.48
C ILE A 129 5.45 3.05 -6.78
N LEU A 130 6.29 4.07 -6.96
CA LEU A 130 6.23 5.03 -8.08
C LEU A 130 6.18 4.33 -9.44
N PHE A 131 7.08 3.38 -9.68
CA PHE A 131 7.15 2.72 -10.99
C PHE A 131 5.95 1.82 -11.28
N GLN A 132 5.41 1.15 -10.25
CA GLN A 132 4.18 0.36 -10.38
C GLN A 132 3.00 1.25 -10.81
N ILE A 133 2.87 2.43 -10.20
CA ILE A 133 1.82 3.40 -10.54
C ILE A 133 2.02 3.94 -11.96
N ILE A 134 3.25 4.32 -12.33
CA ILE A 134 3.55 4.82 -13.68
C ILE A 134 3.13 3.79 -14.74
N VAL A 135 3.52 2.53 -14.56
CA VAL A 135 3.22 1.46 -15.53
C VAL A 135 1.71 1.22 -15.62
N ASN A 136 1.03 0.99 -14.50
CA ASN A 136 -0.40 0.69 -14.49
C ASN A 136 -1.23 1.86 -15.05
N VAL A 137 -0.98 3.10 -14.62
CA VAL A 137 -1.72 4.26 -15.11
C VAL A 137 -1.46 4.50 -16.60
N ARG A 138 -0.20 4.38 -17.05
CA ARG A 138 0.14 4.53 -18.47
C ARG A 138 -0.59 3.51 -19.34
N ASP A 139 -0.66 2.26 -18.89
CA ASP A 139 -1.30 1.19 -19.65
C ASP A 139 -2.83 1.37 -19.64
N SER A 140 -3.41 1.82 -18.51
CA SER A 140 -4.82 2.24 -18.41
C SER A 140 -5.16 3.35 -19.40
N LEU A 141 -4.32 4.38 -19.49
CA LEU A 141 -4.48 5.50 -20.42
C LEU A 141 -4.45 5.06 -21.89
N LYS A 142 -3.58 4.10 -22.23
CA LYS A 142 -3.48 3.56 -23.60
C LYS A 142 -4.66 2.70 -24.01
N ASN A 143 -5.36 2.11 -23.05
CA ASN A 143 -6.53 1.27 -23.27
C ASN A 143 -7.82 2.08 -23.53
N ILE A 144 -7.80 3.40 -23.33
CA ILE A 144 -8.96 4.25 -23.61
C ILE A 144 -9.25 4.27 -25.12
N PRO A 145 -10.46 3.88 -25.56
CA PRO A 145 -10.84 3.93 -26.97
C PRO A 145 -10.71 5.34 -27.54
N ARG A 146 -10.10 5.47 -28.73
CA ARG A 146 -9.94 6.76 -29.40
C ARG A 146 -11.27 7.48 -29.66
N GLU A 147 -12.33 6.71 -29.85
CA GLU A 147 -13.72 7.18 -30.02
C GLU A 147 -14.18 8.05 -28.83
N SER A 148 -13.78 7.70 -27.61
CA SER A 148 -14.14 8.48 -26.40
C SER A 148 -13.61 9.91 -26.47
N PHE A 149 -12.41 10.10 -27.03
CA PHE A 149 -11.84 11.42 -27.24
C PHE A 149 -12.56 12.17 -28.35
N LEU A 150 -12.87 11.51 -29.47
CA LEU A 150 -13.56 12.10 -30.61
C LEU A 150 -14.94 12.67 -30.20
N ILE A 151 -15.74 11.87 -29.50
CA ILE A 151 -17.08 12.27 -29.03
C ILE A 151 -17.01 13.56 -28.20
N VAL A 152 -16.10 13.61 -27.24
CA VAL A 152 -15.97 14.76 -26.33
C VAL A 152 -15.42 15.99 -27.05
N THR A 153 -14.44 15.81 -27.96
CA THR A 153 -13.93 16.93 -28.77
C THR A 153 -14.95 17.49 -29.76
N SER A 154 -15.83 16.67 -30.34
CA SER A 154 -16.92 17.12 -31.22
C SER A 154 -17.98 17.95 -30.48
N LEU A 155 -18.11 17.78 -29.17
CA LEU A 155 -18.99 18.58 -28.31
C LEU A 155 -18.36 19.93 -27.88
N GLY A 156 -17.15 20.27 -28.36
CA GLY A 156 -16.48 21.53 -28.04
C GLY A 156 -15.77 21.54 -26.68
N ALA A 157 -15.52 20.37 -26.10
CA ALA A 157 -14.87 20.22 -24.81
C ALA A 157 -13.42 20.72 -24.82
N LYS A 158 -13.01 21.39 -23.73
CA LYS A 158 -11.63 21.84 -23.51
C LYS A 158 -10.76 20.70 -22.97
N GLN A 159 -9.45 20.91 -22.93
CA GLN A 159 -8.49 19.92 -22.39
C GLN A 159 -8.81 19.50 -20.94
N TRP A 160 -9.29 20.45 -20.12
CA TRP A 160 -9.74 20.17 -18.75
C TRP A 160 -10.98 19.29 -18.70
N ASP A 161 -11.91 19.47 -19.63
CA ASP A 161 -13.14 18.68 -19.72
C ASP A 161 -12.81 17.24 -20.14
N VAL A 162 -11.88 17.07 -21.08
CA VAL A 162 -11.35 15.75 -21.48
C VAL A 162 -10.68 15.06 -20.29
N PHE A 163 -9.88 15.80 -19.51
CA PHE A 163 -9.24 15.23 -18.33
C PHE A 163 -10.27 14.74 -17.30
N LEU A 164 -11.23 15.59 -16.94
CA LEU A 164 -12.20 15.28 -15.89
C LEU A 164 -13.24 14.22 -16.29
N HIS A 165 -13.66 14.18 -17.57
CA HIS A 165 -14.78 13.33 -18.00
C HIS A 165 -14.36 12.08 -18.77
N VAL A 166 -13.13 12.03 -19.30
CA VAL A 166 -12.63 10.86 -20.05
C VAL A 166 -11.46 10.23 -19.32
N ILE A 167 -10.41 11.00 -19.05
CA ILE A 167 -9.15 10.47 -18.56
C ILE A 167 -9.29 10.01 -17.11
N LEU A 168 -9.72 10.89 -16.22
CA LEU A 168 -9.82 10.61 -14.78
C LEU A 168 -10.75 9.42 -14.50
N PRO A 169 -11.98 9.34 -15.05
CA PRO A 169 -12.86 8.20 -14.81
C PRO A 169 -12.31 6.89 -15.40
N ALA A 170 -11.57 6.95 -16.51
CA ALA A 170 -10.98 5.75 -17.09
C ALA A 170 -9.83 5.18 -16.24
N ILE A 171 -8.96 6.03 -15.68
CA ILE A 171 -7.79 5.57 -14.91
C ILE A 171 -8.08 5.29 -13.44
N LEU A 172 -9.13 5.89 -12.88
CA LEU A 172 -9.40 5.85 -11.44
C LEU A 172 -9.56 4.41 -10.89
N PRO A 173 -10.29 3.48 -11.55
CA PRO A 173 -10.42 2.11 -11.04
C PRO A 173 -9.09 1.38 -10.98
N ASP A 174 -8.27 1.52 -12.03
CA ASP A 174 -6.97 0.86 -12.12
C ASP A 174 -5.95 1.50 -11.16
N LEU A 175 -6.02 2.82 -10.96
CA LEU A 175 -5.23 3.52 -9.95
C LEU A 175 -5.58 3.03 -8.54
N LEU A 176 -6.87 2.92 -8.19
CA LEU A 176 -7.30 2.44 -6.87
C LEU A 176 -6.92 0.97 -6.65
N SER A 177 -7.07 0.12 -7.66
CA SER A 177 -6.59 -1.27 -7.62
C SER A 177 -5.06 -1.33 -7.40
N THR A 178 -4.31 -0.43 -8.05
CA THR A 178 -2.87 -0.31 -7.86
C THR A 178 -2.53 0.15 -6.44
N LEU A 179 -3.25 1.14 -5.91
CA LEU A 179 -3.05 1.65 -4.55
C LEU A 179 -3.35 0.59 -3.49
N ARG A 180 -4.39 -0.22 -3.69
CA ARG A 180 -4.71 -1.37 -2.84
C ARG A 180 -3.52 -2.34 -2.72
N VAL A 181 -2.90 -2.71 -3.84
CA VAL A 181 -1.68 -3.55 -3.83
C VAL A 181 -0.51 -2.79 -3.19
N ALA A 182 -0.40 -1.49 -3.44
CA ALA A 182 0.65 -0.63 -2.90
C ALA A 182 0.60 -0.52 -1.37
N VAL A 183 -0.57 -0.61 -0.73
CA VAL A 183 -0.69 -0.67 0.74
C VAL A 183 0.07 -1.88 1.28
N GLY A 184 -0.14 -3.06 0.69
CA GLY A 184 0.55 -4.29 1.10
C GLY A 184 2.07 -4.19 0.97
N THR A 185 2.55 -3.69 -0.17
CA THR A 185 3.98 -3.49 -0.39
C THR A 185 4.56 -2.42 0.53
N ALA A 186 3.83 -1.33 0.78
CA ALA A 186 4.26 -0.27 1.68
C ALA A 186 4.46 -0.78 3.12
N ILE A 187 3.61 -1.69 3.63
CA ILE A 187 3.79 -2.31 4.95
C ILE A 187 5.10 -3.07 5.03
N SER A 188 5.39 -3.92 4.04
CA SER A 188 6.63 -4.70 4.00
C SER A 188 7.87 -3.81 3.94
N VAL A 189 7.84 -2.77 3.12
CA VAL A 189 8.93 -1.78 3.00
C VAL A 189 9.09 -1.01 4.29
N LEU A 190 7.99 -0.56 4.89
CA LEU A 190 7.99 0.22 6.11
C LEU A 190 8.58 -0.59 7.27
N PHE A 191 8.22 -1.87 7.42
CA PHE A 191 8.83 -2.78 8.40
C PHE A 191 10.36 -2.79 8.29
N VAL A 192 10.90 -3.01 7.09
CA VAL A 192 12.35 -3.05 6.85
C VAL A 192 12.99 -1.69 7.11
N THR A 193 12.40 -0.61 6.59
CA THR A 193 13.00 0.73 6.68
C THR A 193 12.97 1.29 8.11
N GLU A 194 11.95 0.97 8.90
CA GLU A 194 11.83 1.34 10.31
C GLU A 194 12.71 0.51 11.25
N THR A 195 13.30 -0.57 10.76
CA THR A 195 14.30 -1.34 11.54
C THR A 195 15.59 -0.54 11.77
N TYR A 196 15.85 0.48 10.94
CA TYR A 196 17.12 1.19 10.92
C TYR A 196 16.96 2.68 11.25
N GLY A 197 17.76 3.17 12.20
CA GLY A 197 17.97 4.59 12.44
C GLY A 197 16.73 5.36 12.90
N THR A 198 15.75 4.70 13.53
CA THR A 198 14.58 5.35 14.12
C THR A 198 14.23 4.72 15.47
N ASN A 199 13.65 5.51 16.36
CA ASN A 199 13.17 5.07 17.68
C ASN A 199 11.63 5.03 17.73
N ARG A 200 10.96 5.20 16.59
CA ARG A 200 9.50 5.25 16.47
C ARG A 200 9.07 4.55 15.20
N GLY A 201 7.92 3.89 15.25
CA GLY A 201 7.40 3.07 14.17
C GLY A 201 7.12 1.64 14.61
N MET A 202 6.23 0.98 13.90
CA MET A 202 5.79 -0.39 14.12
C MET A 202 6.90 -1.38 13.80
N GLY A 203 7.68 -1.15 12.74
CA GLY A 203 8.84 -1.98 12.40
C GLY A 203 9.90 -1.93 13.50
N TYR A 204 10.21 -0.73 13.99
CA TYR A 204 11.09 -0.55 15.15
C TYR A 204 10.57 -1.32 16.37
N PHE A 205 9.29 -1.15 16.74
CA PHE A 205 8.70 -1.81 17.91
C PHE A 205 8.79 -3.34 17.83
N ILE A 206 8.51 -3.92 16.66
CA ILE A 206 8.56 -5.38 16.46
C ILE A 206 10.00 -5.88 16.63
N VAL A 207 10.98 -5.22 16.02
CA VAL A 207 12.39 -5.62 16.11
C VAL A 207 12.93 -5.41 17.52
N ASP A 208 12.55 -4.32 18.18
CA ASP A 208 12.91 -4.03 19.57
C ASP A 208 12.34 -5.07 20.54
N ALA A 209 11.08 -5.49 20.37
CA ALA A 209 10.49 -6.60 21.13
C ALA A 209 11.19 -7.94 20.85
N TRP A 210 11.57 -8.20 19.59
CA TRP A 210 12.33 -9.38 19.19
C TRP A 210 13.72 -9.42 19.83
N MET A 211 14.45 -8.30 19.84
CA MET A 211 15.76 -8.18 20.49
C MET A 211 15.69 -8.39 22.01
N ARG A 212 14.57 -8.03 22.64
CA ARG A 212 14.29 -8.31 24.06
C ARG A 212 13.80 -9.73 24.33
N ILE A 213 13.65 -10.57 23.32
CA ILE A 213 13.09 -11.94 23.43
C ILE A 213 11.64 -11.90 23.97
N ASN A 214 10.96 -10.75 23.86
CA ASN A 214 9.57 -10.62 24.25
C ASN A 214 8.68 -10.92 23.04
N TYR A 215 8.48 -12.21 22.80
CA TYR A 215 7.66 -12.68 21.67
C TYR A 215 6.19 -12.23 21.80
N ILE A 216 5.66 -12.08 23.01
CA ILE A 216 4.27 -11.64 23.18
C ILE A 216 4.09 -10.22 22.63
N ASP A 217 4.97 -9.28 23.01
CA ASP A 217 4.95 -7.92 22.50
C ASP A 217 5.27 -7.88 20.99
N MET A 218 6.19 -8.73 20.51
CA MET A 218 6.52 -8.84 19.08
C MET A 218 5.28 -9.22 18.24
N TYR A 219 4.58 -10.30 18.62
CA TYR A 219 3.37 -10.73 17.92
C TYR A 219 2.23 -9.73 18.08
N ALA A 220 2.10 -9.06 19.23
CA ALA A 220 1.15 -7.96 19.41
C ALA A 220 1.41 -6.82 18.40
N GLY A 221 2.67 -6.44 18.22
CA GLY A 221 3.08 -5.45 17.21
C GLY A 221 2.72 -5.89 15.79
N ILE A 222 2.98 -7.14 15.44
CA ILE A 222 2.62 -7.72 14.13
C ILE A 222 1.11 -7.67 13.89
N ILE A 223 0.29 -8.04 14.89
CA ILE A 223 -1.17 -8.00 14.80
C ILE A 223 -1.65 -6.57 14.59
N ILE A 224 -1.15 -5.60 15.36
CA ILE A 224 -1.55 -4.20 15.24
C ILE A 224 -1.16 -3.64 13.86
N LEU A 225 0.05 -3.94 13.37
CA LEU A 225 0.50 -3.53 12.04
C LEU A 225 -0.38 -4.16 10.94
N SER A 226 -0.71 -5.44 11.08
CA SER A 226 -1.57 -6.18 10.14
C SER A 226 -3.00 -5.62 10.11
N MET A 227 -3.56 -5.32 11.28
CA MET A 227 -4.89 -4.71 11.43
C MET A 227 -4.92 -3.32 10.80
N THR A 228 -3.84 -2.55 10.95
CA THR A 228 -3.69 -1.24 10.32
C THR A 228 -3.64 -1.35 8.80
N GLY A 229 -2.87 -2.29 8.27
CA GLY A 229 -2.82 -2.58 6.85
C GLY A 229 -4.18 -3.00 6.28
N PHE A 230 -4.90 -3.84 7.02
CA PHE A 230 -6.26 -4.26 6.67
C PHE A 230 -7.24 -3.08 6.65
N LEU A 231 -7.16 -2.16 7.62
CA LEU A 231 -7.98 -0.94 7.62
C LEU A 231 -7.67 -0.04 6.42
N LEU A 232 -6.41 0.11 6.04
CA LEU A 232 -6.02 0.85 4.83
C LEU A 232 -6.54 0.18 3.57
N PHE A 233 -6.46 -1.15 3.48
CA PHE A 233 -7.02 -1.91 2.37
C PHE A 233 -8.54 -1.72 2.25
N LEU A 234 -9.26 -1.82 3.36
CA LEU A 234 -10.70 -1.56 3.40
C LEU A 234 -11.03 -0.12 3.00
N SER A 235 -10.21 0.84 3.42
CA SER A 235 -10.38 2.25 3.02
C SER A 235 -10.25 2.42 1.51
N THR A 236 -9.30 1.74 0.86
CA THR A 236 -9.16 1.77 -0.60
C THR A 236 -10.34 1.12 -1.31
N ASP A 237 -10.90 0.02 -0.77
CA ASP A 237 -12.08 -0.65 -1.32
C ASP A 237 -13.33 0.23 -1.24
N LEU A 238 -13.51 0.91 -0.11
CA LEU A 238 -14.62 1.84 0.08
C LEU A 238 -14.49 3.06 -0.83
N LEU A 239 -13.28 3.58 -1.02
CA LEU A 239 -13.00 4.65 -1.96
C LEU A 239 -13.31 4.23 -3.40
N GLU A 240 -12.95 3.00 -3.80
CA GLU A 240 -13.31 2.47 -5.12
C GLU A 240 -14.82 2.34 -5.30
N ALA A 241 -15.52 1.77 -4.32
CA ALA A 241 -16.98 1.63 -4.39
C ALA A 241 -17.71 2.98 -4.42
N TRP A 242 -17.15 4.01 -3.77
CA TRP A 242 -17.74 5.34 -3.73
C TRP A 242 -17.45 6.16 -4.99
N LEU A 243 -16.20 6.13 -5.46
CA LEU A 243 -15.76 6.90 -6.63
C LEU A 243 -16.19 6.24 -7.94
N CYS A 244 -16.02 4.93 -8.09
CA CYS A 244 -16.21 4.21 -9.37
C CYS A 244 -17.63 3.64 -9.55
N LYS A 245 -18.67 4.35 -9.09
CA LYS A 245 -20.06 3.88 -9.15
C LYS A 245 -20.57 3.57 -10.56
N TRP A 246 -20.04 4.26 -11.57
CA TRP A 246 -20.46 4.12 -12.97
C TRP A 246 -20.03 2.79 -13.60
N ARG A 247 -19.00 2.14 -13.05
CA ARG A 247 -18.45 0.87 -13.57
C ARG A 247 -19.30 -0.31 -13.12
N GLY A 248 -20.63 -0.18 -13.19
CA GLY A 248 -21.64 -1.13 -12.71
C GLY A 248 -21.11 -2.56 -12.77
N ASN A 249 -21.07 -3.23 -11.60
CA ASN A 249 -20.32 -4.46 -11.39
C ASN A 249 -20.52 -5.44 -12.57
N ILE A 250 -19.47 -5.69 -13.35
CA ILE A 250 -19.46 -6.65 -14.46
C ILE A 250 -19.40 -8.09 -13.92
N SER A 251 -20.14 -8.38 -12.86
CA SER A 251 -20.23 -9.71 -12.25
C SER A 251 -21.65 -9.93 -11.75
N ASP A 252 -22.60 -9.93 -12.70
CA ASP A 252 -23.85 -10.68 -12.60
C ASP A 252 -23.66 -12.02 -13.31
#